data_AF-A0A367VK17-F1
#
_entry.id   AF-A0A367VK17-F1
#
_cell.length_a   1.000
_cell.length_b   1.000
_cell.length_c   1.000
_cell.angle_alpha   90.00
_cell.angle_beta   90.00
_cell.angle_gamma   90.00
#
_symmetry.space_group_name_H-M   'P 1'
#
loop_
_entity.id
_entity.type
_entity.pdbx_description
1 polymer ?
#
loop_
_entity_poly.entity_id
_entity_poly.type
_entity_poly.pdbx_seq_one_letter_code
_entity_poly.pdbx_strand_id
1 'polypeptide(L)' 'MNYAMDIQGSAALSICESTLICLGDLGILGAGDIAGILEDAKNAHIAVPKQVSTQTDHQAVHNLIDRIIKGGNALKLG' A
#
# COMPACT_ATOMS: atom_id res chain seq x y z
N MET A 1 17.31 -8.74 -10.56
CA MET A 1 15.95 -8.22 -10.80
C MET A 1 15.01 -9.42 -10.77
N ASN A 2 14.18 -9.54 -9.74
CA ASN A 2 13.31 -10.71 -9.53
C ASN A 2 11.93 -10.46 -10.14
N TYR A 3 11.81 -10.63 -11.46
CA TYR A 3 10.65 -10.25 -12.27
C TYR A 3 9.32 -10.87 -11.79
N ALA A 4 9.36 -12.06 -11.19
CA ALA A 4 8.18 -12.73 -10.65
C ALA A 4 7.64 -12.04 -9.38
N MET A 5 8.52 -11.51 -8.54
CA MET A 5 8.16 -10.76 -7.33
C MET A 5 7.51 -9.42 -7.71
N ASP A 6 7.96 -8.80 -8.79
CA ASP A 6 7.36 -7.58 -9.33
C ASP A 6 5.93 -7.81 -9.86
N ILE A 7 5.68 -8.94 -10.55
CA ILE A 7 4.34 -9.30 -11.04
C ILE A 7 3.39 -9.63 -9.90
N GLN A 8 3.83 -10.47 -8.96
CA GLN A 8 3.01 -10.86 -7.80
C GLN A 8 2.70 -9.66 -6.90
N GLY A 9 3.69 -8.80 -6.66
CA GLY A 9 3.52 -7.56 -5.90
C GLY A 9 2.56 -6.58 -6.58
N SER A 10 2.69 -6.41 -7.91
CA SER A 10 1.77 -5.54 -8.67
C SER A 10 0.34 -6.07 -8.66
N ALA A 11 0.15 -7.38 -8.83
CA ALA A 11 -1.17 -8.00 -8.77
C ALA A 11 -1.83 -7.85 -7.39
N ALA A 12 -1.07 -8.10 -6.32
CA ALA A 12 -1.58 -7.92 -4.95
C ALA A 12 -1.99 -6.47 -4.68
N LEU A 13 -1.19 -5.50 -5.13
CA LEU A 13 -1.51 -4.08 -4.96
C LEU A 13 -2.79 -3.69 -5.71
N SER A 14 -2.93 -4.08 -6.98
CA SER A 14 -4.14 -3.78 -7.76
C SER A 14 -5.41 -4.40 -7.17
N ILE A 15 -5.30 -5.57 -6.54
CA ILE A 15 -6.42 -6.21 -5.81
C ILE A 15 -6.79 -5.37 -4.57
N CYS A 16 -5.80 -4.96 -3.77
CA CYS A 16 -6.03 -4.13 -2.59
C CYS A 16 -6.64 -2.77 -2.97
N GLU A 17 -6.14 -2.11 -4.01
CA GLU A 17 -6.68 -0.85 -4.52
C GLU A 17 -8.14 -1.00 -4.97
N SER A 18 -8.44 -2.01 -5.78
CA SER A 18 -9.81 -2.27 -6.25
C SER A 18 -10.77 -2.56 -5.09
N THR A 19 -10.28 -3.23 -4.04
CA THR A 19 -11.06 -3.52 -2.83
C THR A 19 -11.36 -2.24 -2.05
N LEU A 20 -10.36 -1.38 -1.80
CA LEU A 20 -10.55 -0.14 -1.07
C LEU A 20 -11.46 0.85 -1.81
N ILE A 21 -11.35 0.91 -3.14
CA ILE A 21 -12.27 1.70 -3.98
C ILE A 21 -13.71 1.18 -3.83
N CYS A 22 -13.92 -0.13 -3.97
CA CYS A 22 -15.24 -0.74 -3.82
C CYS A 22 -15.86 -0.45 -2.44
N LEU A 23 -15.08 -0.54 -1.37
CA LEU A 23 -15.54 -0.22 -0.01
C LEU A 23 -15.88 1.27 0.15
N GLY A 24 -15.14 2.15 -0.51
CA GLY A 24 -15.45 3.58 -0.59
C GLY A 24 -16.73 3.87 -1.36
N ASP A 25 -16.90 3.27 -2.53
CA ASP A 25 -18.08 3.44 -3.40
C ASP A 25 -19.36 2.91 -2.73
N LEU A 26 -19.26 1.85 -1.92
CA LEU A 26 -20.36 1.33 -1.11
C LEU A 26 -20.66 2.18 0.14
N GLY A 27 -19.86 3.21 0.42
CA GLY A 27 -19.98 4.05 1.61
C GLY A 27 -19.63 3.34 2.93
N ILE A 28 -18.92 2.21 2.85
CA ILE A 28 -18.51 1.42 4.03
C ILE A 28 -17.32 2.09 4.71
N LEU A 29 -16.39 2.64 3.92
CA LEU A 29 -15.22 3.36 4.41
C LEU A 29 -15.22 4.80 3.89
N GLY A 30 -15.00 5.76 4.79
CA GLY A 30 -14.75 7.14 4.40
C GLY A 30 -13.32 7.34 3.90
N ALA A 31 -13.05 8.50 3.28
CA ALA A 31 -11.71 8.88 2.83
C ALA A 31 -10.65 8.82 3.95
N GLY A 32 -11.04 9.19 5.18
CA GLY A 32 -10.17 9.13 6.35
C GLY A 32 -9.83 7.70 6.77
N ASP A 33 -10.78 6.76 6.68
CA ASP A 33 -10.56 5.36 7.03
C ASP A 33 -9.61 4.70 6.03
N ILE A 34 -9.82 4.97 4.73
CA ILE A 34 -8.94 4.45 3.67
C ILE A 34 -7.52 5.03 3.83
N ALA A 35 -7.39 6.33 4.13
CA ALA A 35 -6.09 6.94 4.40
C ALA A 35 -5.40 6.31 5.63
N GLY A 36 -6.15 6.07 6.71
CA GLY A 36 -5.64 5.39 7.92
C GLY A 36 -5.15 3.98 7.64
N ILE A 37 -5.88 3.18 6.86
CA ILE A 37 -5.46 1.83 6.45
C ILE A 37 -4.13 1.87 5.69
N LEU A 38 -3.96 2.82 4.77
CA LEU A 38 -2.72 2.97 4.02
C LEU A 38 -1.56 3.44 4.91
N GLU A 39 -1.81 4.30 5.90
CA GLU A 39 -0.81 4.70 6.88
C GLU A 39 -0.38 3.56 7.80
N ASP A 40 -1.33 2.75 8.28
CA ASP A 40 -1.04 1.57 9.09
C ASP A 40 -0.22 0.54 8.31
N ALA A 41 -0.61 0.29 7.05
CA ALA A 41 0.16 -0.56 6.15
C ALA A 41 1.59 -0.03 5.97
N LYS A 42 1.75 1.27 5.67
CA LYS A 42 3.07 1.91 5.55
C LYS A 42 3.90 1.76 6.84
N ASN A 43 3.28 1.94 8.01
CA ASN A 43 3.95 1.92 9.31
C ASN A 43 4.37 0.50 9.73
N ALA A 44 3.61 -0.53 9.34
CA ALA A 44 3.97 -1.92 9.56
C ALA A 44 5.28 -2.33 8.85
N HIS A 45 5.69 -1.58 7.82
CA HIS A 45 6.93 -1.78 7.08
C HIS A 45 8.08 -0.85 7.51
N ILE A 46 7.91 -0.04 8.56
CA ILE A 46 9.00 0.75 9.15
C ILE A 46 9.91 -0.19 9.97
N ALA A 47 11.22 -0.12 9.69
CA ALA A 47 12.21 -1.13 10.03
C ALA A 47 12.34 -1.51 11.53
N VAL A 48 12.29 -2.82 11.79
CA VAL A 48 12.78 -3.52 13.00
C VAL A 48 14.30 -3.79 12.81
N PRO A 49 15.15 -3.83 13.87
CA PRO A 49 16.55 -3.40 13.82
C PRO A 49 17.47 -4.13 12.83
N LYS A 50 18.57 -3.44 12.48
CA LYS A 50 19.58 -3.65 11.42
C LYS A 50 20.13 -5.08 11.15
N GLN A 51 19.72 -6.12 11.86
CA GLN A 51 20.36 -7.44 11.82
C GLN A 51 19.80 -8.45 10.82
N VAL A 52 18.76 -8.11 10.03
CA VAL A 52 18.19 -9.06 9.06
C VAL A 52 18.38 -8.58 7.63
N SER A 53 19.00 -9.42 6.81
CA SER A 53 19.29 -9.21 5.37
C SER A 53 18.05 -9.08 4.47
N THR A 54 16.84 -9.10 5.05
CA THR A 54 15.55 -8.86 4.38
C THR A 54 15.10 -7.39 4.43
N GLN A 55 15.90 -6.50 5.02
CA GLN A 55 15.59 -5.06 5.14
C GLN A 55 15.29 -4.35 3.81
N THR A 56 15.83 -4.84 2.69
CA THR A 56 15.68 -4.24 1.36
C THR A 56 14.24 -4.24 0.86
N ASP A 57 13.44 -5.24 1.25
CA ASP A 57 12.08 -5.42 0.74
C ASP A 57 11.06 -4.59 1.54
N HIS A 58 11.24 -4.46 2.86
CA HIS A 58 10.33 -3.69 3.71
C HIS A 58 10.39 -2.18 3.39
N GLN A 59 11.59 -1.61 3.20
CA GLN A 59 11.72 -0.20 2.85
C GLN A 59 11.17 0.10 1.45
N ALA A 60 11.30 -0.83 0.51
CA ALA A 60 10.73 -0.69 -0.83
C ALA A 60 9.20 -0.65 -0.78
N VAL A 61 8.57 -1.51 0.02
CA VAL A 61 7.11 -1.50 0.25
C VAL A 61 6.66 -0.22 0.94
N HIS A 62 7.38 0.24 1.97
CA HIS A 62 7.09 1.52 2.63
C HIS A 62 7.07 2.69 1.64
N ASN A 63 8.10 2.80 0.80
CA ASN A 63 8.21 3.87 -0.20
C ASN A 63 7.14 3.76 -1.30
N LEU A 64 6.73 2.54 -1.66
CA LEU A 64 5.66 2.31 -2.62
C LEU A 64 4.32 2.80 -2.08
N ILE A 65 3.96 2.42 -0.85
CA ILE A 65 2.70 2.84 -0.21
C ILE A 65 2.68 4.36 0.00
N ASP A 66 3.79 4.95 0.45
CA ASP A 66 3.92 6.40 0.61
C ASP A 66 3.72 7.14 -0.74
N ARG A 67 4.20 6.59 -1.85
CA ARG A 67 3.94 7.12 -3.20
C ARG A 67 2.48 6.98 -3.63
N ILE A 68 1.77 5.94 -3.21
CA ILE A 68 0.33 5.77 -3.51
C ILE A 68 -0.48 6.84 -2.77
N ILE A 69 -0.15 7.06 -1.49
CA ILE A 69 -0.76 8.11 -0.66
C ILE A 69 -0.50 9.50 -1.28
N LYS A 70 0.75 9.81 -1.65
CA LYS A 70 1.16 11.12 -2.20
C LYS A 70 0.77 11.35 -3.67
N GLY A 71 0.70 10.27 -4.46
CA GLY A 71 0.45 10.31 -5.89
C GLY A 71 -1.01 10.64 -6.24
N GLY A 72 -1.93 10.62 -5.26
CA GLY A 72 -3.28 11.13 -5.41
C GLY A 72 -4.10 10.50 -6.55
N ASN A 73 -3.79 9.26 -6.96
CA ASN A 73 -4.20 8.75 -8.28
C ASN A 73 -5.30 7.67 -8.30
N ALA A 74 -6.05 7.41 -7.22
CA ALA A 74 -7.18 6.47 -7.32
C ALA A 74 -8.37 6.74 -6.39
N LEU A 75 -8.20 7.50 -5.31
CA LEU A 75 -9.29 7.83 -4.40
C LEU A 75 -9.92 9.17 -4.80
N LYS A 76 -10.42 9.26 -6.04
CA LYS A 76 -11.50 10.21 -6.31
C LYS A 76 -12.77 9.61 -5.72
N LEU A 77 -12.87 9.66 -4.39
CA LEU A 77 -14.14 9.53 -3.69
C LEU A 77 -14.95 10.75 -4.11
N GLY A 78 -15.77 10.57 -5.14
CA GLY A 78 -16.73 11.58 -5.61
C GLY A 78 -17.83 11.82 -4.60
#